data_AF-A0A3P8QSJ5-F1
#
_entry.id   AF-A0A3P8QSJ5-F1
#
_cell.length_a   1.000
_cell.length_b   1.000
_cell.length_c   1.000
_cell.angle_alpha   90.00
_cell.angle_beta   90.00
_cell.angle_gamma   90.00
#
_symmetry.space_group_name_H-M   'P 1'
#
loop_
_entity.id
_entity.type
_entity.pdbx_description
1 polymer ?
#
loop_
_entity_poly.entity_id
_entity_poly.type
_entity_poly.pdbx_seq_one_letter_code
_entity_poly.pdbx_strand_id
1 'polypeptide(L)'
;ETSVLCLLSRLTVSPSSSQFFKGDFVSLSCEEDDSSAGWTLRRNTSKGNITQCGDGWGKPVGSSCNITLFPLDSGVYWCESREGPISNMVNLTVTGGSVILQSPVLPVMEGDDVTLLCKTKTTPSNLPAAFYKDGSLIR
;
A
#
# COMPACT_ATOMS: atom_id res chain seq x y z
N GLU A 1 34.07 16.32 1.11
CA GLU A 1 33.39 15.19 0.42
C GLU A 1 32.97 14.11 1.41
N THR A 2 31.94 14.37 2.23
CA THR A 2 31.33 13.33 3.05
C THR A 2 29.99 13.05 2.39
N SER A 3 29.92 11.98 1.59
CA SER A 3 28.64 11.51 1.05
C SER A 3 27.74 11.14 2.22
N VAL A 4 26.75 11.99 2.49
CA VAL A 4 25.62 11.64 3.35
C VAL A 4 24.80 10.64 2.54
N LEU A 5 25.03 9.34 2.77
CA LEU A 5 24.10 8.31 2.34
C LEU A 5 22.80 8.57 3.10
N CYS A 6 21.82 9.16 2.41
CA CYS A 6 20.49 9.33 2.93
C CYS A 6 19.86 7.93 2.97
N LEU A 7 19.95 7.25 4.11
CA LEU A 7 19.30 5.96 4.34
C LEU A 7 17.78 6.19 4.21
N LEU A 8 17.18 5.70 3.14
CA LEU A 8 15.74 5.79 2.92
C LEU A 8 15.17 4.37 2.97
N SER A 9 14.21 4.14 3.86
CA SER A 9 13.37 2.95 3.74
C SER A 9 12.25 3.24 2.74
N ARG A 10 11.90 2.22 1.96
CA ARG A 10 10.78 2.25 1.03
C ARG A 10 9.70 1.28 1.52
N LEU A 11 8.49 1.78 1.71
CA LEU A 11 7.33 0.95 1.98
C LEU A 11 6.82 0.34 0.67
N THR A 12 6.78 -0.99 0.61
CA THR A 12 6.19 -1.76 -0.49
C THR A 12 4.96 -2.52 -0.03
N VAL A 13 4.07 -2.83 -0.98
CA VAL A 13 2.79 -3.51 -0.75
C VAL A 13 2.70 -4.71 -1.67
N SER A 14 2.39 -5.88 -1.12
CA SER A 14 2.20 -7.11 -1.87
C SER A 14 0.82 -7.72 -1.59
N PRO A 15 -0.03 -7.90 -2.62
CA PRO A 15 0.20 -7.55 -4.02
C PRO A 15 0.20 -6.03 -4.25
N SER A 16 0.89 -5.56 -5.31
CA SER A 16 1.01 -4.13 -5.63
C SER A 16 -0.33 -3.57 -6.12
N SER A 17 -1.10 -2.98 -5.20
CA SER A 17 -2.38 -2.33 -5.46
C SER A 17 -2.65 -1.27 -4.38
N SER A 18 -3.35 -0.20 -4.73
CA SER A 18 -3.88 0.79 -3.77
C SER A 18 -5.31 0.48 -3.35
N GLN A 19 -6.02 -0.39 -4.09
CA GLN A 19 -7.39 -0.77 -3.81
C GLN A 19 -7.50 -2.27 -3.55
N PHE A 20 -8.30 -2.64 -2.56
CA PHE A 20 -8.51 -4.01 -2.12
C PHE A 20 -9.97 -4.26 -1.77
N PHE A 21 -10.39 -5.52 -1.85
CA PHE A 21 -11.67 -5.95 -1.30
C PHE A 21 -11.58 -6.20 0.20
N LYS A 22 -12.71 -6.04 0.89
CA LYS A 22 -12.86 -6.56 2.25
C LYS A 22 -12.50 -8.05 2.29
N GLY A 23 -11.56 -8.40 3.17
CA GLY A 23 -11.06 -9.76 3.38
C GLY A 23 -9.80 -10.09 2.60
N ASP A 24 -9.32 -9.20 1.72
CA ASP A 24 -8.04 -9.40 1.03
C ASP A 24 -6.89 -9.44 2.04
N PHE A 25 -5.91 -10.30 1.76
CA PHE A 25 -4.68 -10.42 2.53
C PHE A 25 -3.55 -9.65 1.85
N VAL A 26 -2.85 -8.82 2.62
CA VAL A 26 -1.78 -7.96 2.14
C VAL A 26 -0.57 -8.05 3.06
N SER A 27 0.61 -8.04 2.47
CA SER A 27 1.88 -7.86 3.15
C SER A 27 2.43 -6.46 2.87
N LEU A 28 2.71 -5.70 3.93
CA LEU A 28 3.33 -4.38 3.89
C LEU A 28 4.76 -4.51 4.39
N SER A 29 5.76 -4.11 3.61
CA SER A 29 7.17 -4.33 3.93
C SER A 29 7.96 -3.03 3.91
N CYS A 30 8.76 -2.81 4.95
CA CYS A 30 9.80 -1.79 4.93
C CYS A 30 11.03 -2.40 4.24
N GLU A 31 11.24 -2.08 2.96
CA GLU A 31 12.48 -2.42 2.26
C GLU A 31 13.58 -1.46 2.71
N GLU A 32 14.75 -2.03 3.00
CA GLU A 32 15.92 -1.36 3.56
C GLU A 32 17.05 -1.42 2.53
N ASP A 33 17.75 -0.30 2.35
CA ASP A 33 18.96 -0.29 1.52
C ASP A 33 20.22 -0.71 2.29
N ASP A 34 20.30 -0.59 3.64
CA ASP A 34 21.41 -1.11 4.49
C ASP A 34 21.33 -0.77 6.02
N SER A 35 20.15 -0.54 6.65
CA SER A 35 20.11 0.05 8.02
C SER A 35 19.60 -0.88 9.14
N SER A 36 20.38 -1.01 10.22
CA SER A 36 19.97 -1.53 11.53
C SER A 36 19.02 -0.60 12.33
N ALA A 37 18.42 0.40 11.69
CA ALA A 37 17.68 1.50 12.31
C ALA A 37 16.34 1.09 12.95
N GLY A 38 15.88 -0.15 12.71
CA GLY A 38 14.69 -0.71 13.35
C GLY A 38 13.41 0.03 12.95
N TRP A 39 13.07 -0.05 11.66
CA TRP A 39 11.88 0.58 11.09
C TRP A 39 10.59 -0.02 11.66
N THR A 40 9.64 0.84 11.99
CA THR A 40 8.33 0.46 12.52
C THR A 40 7.25 0.82 11.51
N LEU A 41 6.48 -0.17 11.06
CA LEU A 41 5.34 0.07 10.19
C LEU A 41 4.20 0.71 10.99
N ARG A 42 3.78 1.90 10.56
CA ARG A 42 2.67 2.66 11.13
C ARG A 42 1.54 2.82 10.13
N ARG A 43 0.36 3.13 10.67
CA ARG A 43 -0.81 3.51 9.88
C ARG A 43 -1.60 4.62 10.55
N ASN A 44 -2.30 5.38 9.73
CA ASN A 44 -3.36 6.29 10.12
C ASN A 44 -4.61 5.94 9.31
N THR A 45 -5.61 5.36 9.96
CA THR A 45 -6.83 4.89 9.29
C THR A 45 -8.06 5.62 9.82
N SER A 46 -9.21 5.36 9.20
CA SER A 46 -10.51 5.86 9.66
C SER A 46 -10.86 5.55 11.13
N LYS A 47 -10.13 4.65 11.81
CA LYS A 47 -10.25 4.40 13.26
C LYS A 47 -9.70 5.55 14.12
N GLY A 48 -8.96 6.49 13.54
CA GLY A 48 -8.56 7.76 14.17
C GLY A 48 -7.25 7.76 14.95
N ASN A 49 -6.62 6.59 15.19
CA ASN A 49 -5.38 6.49 15.96
C ASN A 49 -4.21 6.02 15.10
N ILE A 50 -3.06 6.70 15.24
CA ILE A 50 -1.78 6.24 14.70
C ILE A 50 -1.32 5.05 15.54
N THR A 51 -1.18 3.89 14.90
CA THR A 51 -0.82 2.62 15.55
C THR A 51 0.30 1.93 14.77
N GLN A 52 1.07 1.09 15.46
CA GLN A 52 2.14 0.29 14.86
C GLN A 52 1.65 -1.13 14.56
N CYS A 53 2.26 -1.82 13.59
CA CYS A 53 1.95 -3.22 13.33
C CYS A 53 2.14 -4.08 14.59
N GLY A 54 1.18 -4.97 14.87
CA GLY A 54 1.13 -5.77 16.09
C GLY A 54 0.36 -5.12 17.25
N ASP A 55 0.07 -3.82 17.18
CA ASP A 55 -0.74 -3.11 18.17
C ASP A 55 -2.24 -3.23 17.87
N GLY A 56 -2.77 -4.45 18.02
CA GLY A 56 -4.18 -4.76 17.77
C GLY A 56 -4.56 -4.84 16.28
N TRP A 57 -3.58 -4.80 15.38
CA TRP A 57 -3.76 -5.05 13.94
C TRP A 57 -2.50 -5.58 13.30
N GLY A 58 -2.68 -6.32 12.20
CA GLY A 58 -1.57 -6.91 11.47
C GLY A 58 -0.77 -7.92 12.30
N LYS A 59 0.09 -8.68 11.63
CA LYS A 59 1.02 -9.61 12.24
C LYS A 59 2.43 -9.29 11.74
N PRO A 60 3.35 -8.85 12.63
CA PRO A 60 4.71 -8.58 12.22
C PRO A 60 5.43 -9.89 11.84
N VAL A 61 6.16 -9.85 10.73
CA VAL A 61 6.99 -10.94 10.20
C VAL A 61 8.27 -10.32 9.63
N GLY A 62 9.32 -10.25 10.44
CA GLY A 62 10.54 -9.52 10.06
C GLY A 62 10.26 -8.03 9.85
N SER A 63 10.69 -7.47 8.72
CA SER A 63 10.39 -6.09 8.29
C SER A 63 9.00 -5.93 7.64
N SER A 64 8.22 -7.01 7.58
CA SER A 64 6.88 -7.03 6.98
C SER A 64 5.78 -7.06 8.04
N CYS A 65 4.58 -6.65 7.63
CA CYS A 65 3.35 -6.75 8.39
C CYS A 65 2.25 -7.36 7.52
N ASN A 66 1.76 -8.51 7.96
CA ASN A 66 0.68 -9.21 7.27
C ASN A 66 -0.67 -8.81 7.85
N ILE A 67 -1.60 -8.36 7.03
CA ILE A 67 -2.92 -7.89 7.45
C ILE A 67 -4.03 -8.46 6.55
N THR A 68 -5.16 -8.82 7.16
CA THR A 68 -6.43 -9.02 6.45
C THR A 68 -7.23 -7.72 6.53
N LEU A 69 -7.57 -7.16 5.37
CA LEU A 69 -8.12 -5.81 5.26
C LEU A 69 -9.63 -5.76 5.50
N PHE A 70 -10.07 -4.81 6.32
CA PHE A 70 -11.47 -4.40 6.49
C PHE A 70 -11.67 -2.94 6.09
N PRO A 71 -12.91 -2.49 5.81
CA PRO A 71 -13.18 -1.10 5.40
C PRO A 71 -12.55 -0.05 6.31
N LEU A 72 -12.53 -0.30 7.63
CA LEU A 72 -11.94 0.60 8.62
C LEU A 72 -10.40 0.65 8.61
N ASP A 73 -9.75 -0.26 7.89
CA ASP A 73 -8.31 -0.26 7.67
C ASP A 73 -7.92 0.60 6.46
N SER A 74 -8.88 1.21 5.76
CA SER A 74 -8.59 2.23 4.75
C SER A 74 -7.88 3.43 5.38
N GLY A 75 -6.81 3.89 4.74
CA GLY A 75 -5.98 4.96 5.25
C GLY A 75 -4.54 4.93 4.75
N VAL A 76 -3.70 5.72 5.41
CA VAL A 76 -2.30 5.95 5.01
C VAL A 76 -1.37 5.08 5.84
N TYR A 77 -0.38 4.47 5.19
CA TYR A 77 0.62 3.59 5.78
C TYR A 77 2.02 4.08 5.45
N TRP A 78 2.96 3.96 6.40
CA TRP A 78 4.37 4.33 6.22
C TRP A 78 5.27 3.56 7.19
N CYS A 79 6.56 3.50 6.89
CA CYS A 79 7.61 3.06 7.81
C CYS A 79 8.21 4.28 8.50
N GLU A 80 8.44 4.20 9.80
CA GLU A 80 9.09 5.25 10.60
C GLU A 80 10.30 4.67 11.33
N SER A 81 11.44 5.36 11.25
CA SER A 81 12.65 4.98 12.00
C SER A 81 12.62 5.56 13.41
N ARG A 82 13.43 4.99 14.30
CA ARG A 82 13.56 5.48 15.68
C ARG A 82 14.08 6.91 15.78
N GLU A 83 14.76 7.38 14.73
CA GLU A 83 15.41 8.68 14.66
C GLU A 83 14.49 9.77 14.08
N GLY A 84 13.29 9.39 13.62
CA GLY A 84 12.28 10.30 13.08
C GLY A 84 12.06 10.29 11.56
N PRO A 85 13.02 9.90 10.69
CA PRO A 85 12.75 9.71 9.27
C PRO A 85 11.57 8.78 8.96
N ILE A 86 10.81 9.12 7.93
CA ILE A 86 9.70 8.31 7.41
C ILE A 86 9.93 7.91 5.95
N SER A 87 9.39 6.76 5.54
CA SER A 87 9.38 6.30 4.16
C SER A 87 8.40 7.08 3.29
N ASN A 88 8.26 6.67 2.03
CA ASN A 88 7.06 6.97 1.25
C ASN A 88 5.79 6.55 2.01
N MET A 89 4.71 7.30 1.77
CA MET A 89 3.38 6.97 2.25
C MET A 89 2.59 6.26 1.15
N VAL A 90 1.82 5.24 1.52
CA VAL A 90 0.88 4.58 0.60
C VAL A 90 -0.53 4.71 1.16
N ASN A 91 -1.50 5.02 0.30
CA ASN A 91 -2.90 5.10 0.67
C ASN A 91 -3.62 3.84 0.20
N LEU A 92 -4.17 3.08 1.14
CA LEU A 92 -4.93 1.87 0.87
C LEU A 92 -6.42 2.16 1.02
N THR A 93 -7.20 1.76 0.01
CA THR A 93 -8.66 1.84 0.04
C THR A 93 -9.24 0.44 0.05
N VAL A 94 -10.06 0.14 1.07
CA VAL A 94 -10.72 -1.16 1.23
C VAL A 94 -12.20 -1.00 0.97
N THR A 95 -12.69 -1.60 -0.11
CA THR A 95 -14.10 -1.49 -0.52
C THR A 95 -14.89 -2.76 -0.23
N GLY A 96 -16.17 -2.57 0.13
CA GLY A 96 -17.18 -3.62 0.15
C GLY A 96 -17.92 -3.80 -1.18
N GLY A 97 -17.60 -2.99 -2.19
CA GLY A 97 -18.26 -2.96 -3.49
C GLY A 97 -17.93 -4.15 -4.39
N SER A 98 -18.44 -4.08 -5.63
CA SER A 98 -18.36 -5.17 -6.60
C SER A 98 -17.08 -5.19 -7.43
N VAL A 99 -16.39 -4.06 -7.54
CA VAL A 99 -15.19 -3.88 -8.36
C VAL A 99 -14.10 -3.09 -7.63
N ILE A 100 -12.85 -3.35 -7.99
CA ILE A 100 -11.68 -2.53 -7.66
C ILE A 100 -10.86 -2.25 -8.92
N LEU A 101 -10.17 -1.12 -8.92
CA LEU A 101 -9.11 -0.83 -9.89
C LEU A 101 -7.78 -1.32 -9.32
N GLN A 102 -7.18 -2.31 -9.96
CA GLN A 102 -5.80 -2.70 -9.70
C GLN A 102 -4.87 -1.86 -10.57
N SER A 103 -4.01 -1.11 -9.91
CA SER A 103 -2.93 -0.30 -10.50
C SER A 103 -1.73 -0.34 -9.55
N PRO A 104 -0.50 -0.07 -10.03
CA PRO A 104 0.65 0.06 -9.15
C PRO A 104 0.38 1.03 -7.99
N VAL A 105 0.75 0.63 -6.77
CA VAL A 105 0.56 1.45 -5.57
C VAL A 105 1.61 2.56 -5.43
N LEU A 106 2.77 2.36 -6.06
CA LEU A 106 3.88 3.30 -6.04
C LEU A 106 3.92 4.10 -7.35
N PRO A 107 4.47 5.33 -7.32
CA PRO A 107 4.69 6.11 -8.53
C PRO A 107 5.52 5.33 -9.57
N VAL A 108 5.22 5.57 -10.84
CA VAL A 108 5.96 5.06 -12.00
C VAL A 108 6.72 6.19 -12.68
N MET A 109 7.75 5.87 -13.46
CA MET A 109 8.55 6.86 -14.17
C MET A 109 7.93 7.23 -15.51
N GLU A 110 8.28 8.40 -16.04
CA GLU A 110 7.88 8.78 -17.40
C GLU A 110 8.50 7.81 -18.42
N GLY A 111 7.65 7.31 -19.32
CA GLY A 111 8.04 6.30 -20.31
C GLY A 111 7.76 4.85 -19.89
N ASP A 112 7.40 4.61 -18.62
CA ASP A 112 7.00 3.28 -18.17
C ASP A 112 5.57 2.94 -18.59
N ASP A 113 5.37 1.69 -19.03
CA ASP A 113 4.03 1.15 -19.30
C ASP A 113 3.31 0.80 -17.99
N VAL A 114 2.02 1.14 -17.91
CA VAL A 114 1.16 0.80 -16.76
C VAL A 114 0.02 -0.10 -17.20
N THR A 115 -0.13 -1.23 -16.51
CA THR A 115 -1.28 -2.12 -16.68
C THR A 115 -2.35 -1.77 -15.64
N LEU A 116 -3.54 -1.41 -16.13
CA LEU A 116 -4.74 -1.24 -15.31
C LEU A 116 -5.64 -2.46 -15.45
N LEU A 117 -6.13 -2.98 -14.33
CA LEU A 117 -7.05 -4.11 -14.32
C LEU A 117 -8.29 -3.80 -13.48
N CYS A 118 -9.46 -3.89 -14.10
CA CYS A 118 -10.74 -3.89 -13.39
C CYS A 118 -10.99 -5.30 -12.87
N LYS A 119 -10.92 -5.49 -11.55
CA LYS A 119 -11.17 -6.79 -10.93
C LYS A 119 -12.54 -6.78 -10.28
N THR A 120 -13.37 -7.76 -10.62
CA THR A 120 -14.63 -8.03 -9.93
C THR A 120 -14.40 -8.88 -8.69
N LYS A 121 -15.25 -8.70 -7.68
CA LYS A 121 -15.21 -9.49 -6.44
C LYS A 121 -15.51 -10.97 -6.70
N THR A 122 -16.45 -11.23 -7.60
CA THR A 122 -16.80 -12.58 -8.09
C THR A 122 -16.14 -12.80 -9.44
N THR A 123 -15.18 -13.72 -9.49
CA THR A 123 -14.50 -14.13 -10.72
C THR A 123 -14.99 -15.50 -11.20
N PRO A 124 -15.09 -15.75 -12.51
CA PRO A 124 -14.80 -14.82 -13.62
C PRO A 124 -15.97 -13.86 -13.93
N SER A 125 -15.65 -12.69 -14.46
CA SER A 125 -16.60 -11.74 -15.04
C SER A 125 -16.19 -11.44 -16.47
N ASN A 126 -17.13 -11.59 -17.40
CA ASN A 126 -16.94 -11.26 -18.82
C ASN A 126 -17.53 -9.87 -19.16
N LEU A 127 -17.80 -9.05 -18.15
CA LEU A 127 -18.36 -7.72 -18.35
C LEU A 127 -17.29 -6.78 -18.94
N PRO A 128 -17.66 -5.91 -19.90
CA PRO A 128 -16.74 -4.91 -20.42
C PRO A 128 -16.37 -3.93 -19.30
N ALA A 129 -15.10 -3.52 -19.27
CA ALA A 129 -14.59 -2.50 -18.37
C ALA A 129 -14.24 -1.23 -19.14
N ALA A 130 -14.46 -0.08 -18.51
CA ALA A 130 -14.01 1.23 -19.00
C ALA A 130 -13.19 1.89 -17.90
N PHE A 131 -12.05 2.47 -18.27
CA PHE A 131 -11.13 3.13 -17.34
C PHE A 131 -11.22 4.64 -17.50
N TYR A 132 -11.22 5.37 -16.39
CA TYR A 132 -11.33 6.82 -16.37
C TYR A 132 -10.17 7.43 -15.59
N LYS A 133 -9.64 8.54 -16.08
CA LYS A 133 -8.69 9.39 -15.37
C LYS A 133 -9.26 10.80 -15.30
N ASP A 134 -9.38 11.34 -14.10
CA ASP A 134 -9.90 12.70 -13.85
C ASP A 134 -11.25 12.95 -14.55
N GLY A 135 -12.12 11.93 -14.55
CA GLY A 135 -13.44 11.97 -15.19
C GLY A 135 -13.45 11.74 -16.71
N SER A 136 -12.28 11.65 -17.36
CA SER A 136 -12.15 11.42 -18.79
C SER A 136 -11.88 9.94 -19.10
N LEU A 137 -12.57 9.40 -20.11
CA LEU A 137 -12.39 8.02 -20.57
C LEU A 137 -10.97 7.84 -21.15
N ILE A 138 -10.24 6.85 -20.66
CA ILE A 138 -8.98 6.39 -21.26
C ILE A 138 -9.32 5.50 -22.45
N ARG A 139 -8.77 5.83 -23.62
CA ARG A 139 -8.92 5.06 -24.86
C ARG A 139 -7.64 4.33 -25.21
#